data_AF-A0AAD4N084-F1
#
_entry.id   AF-A0AAD4N084-F1
#
_cell.length_a   1.000
_cell.length_b   1.000
_cell.length_c   1.000
_cell.angle_alpha   90.00
_cell.angle_beta   90.00
_cell.angle_gamma   90.00
#
_symmetry.space_group_name_H-M   'P 1'
#
loop_
_entity.id
_entity.type
_entity.pdbx_description
1 polymer ?
#
loop_
_entity_poly.entity_id
_entity_poly.type
_entity_poly.pdbx_seq_one_letter_code
_entity_poly.pdbx_strand_id
1 'polypeptide(L)'
;MCSCNRALVTHSQFFLDLLMVIHFQLKQCPEDFFHDQLAKDNFLWATLSLFFANVEDSDGASSELKSKTSKFKKLVEKRFNKSFNLPDE
;
A
#
# COMPACT_ATOMS: atom_id res chain seq x y z
N MET A 1 -9.79 -3.96 -8.14
CA MET A 1 -10.07 -2.86 -7.20
C MET A 1 -8.92 -1.87 -7.14
N CYS A 2 -7.71 -2.27 -6.71
CA CYS A 2 -6.55 -1.37 -6.67
C CYS A 2 -5.97 -1.01 -8.05
N SER A 3 -6.29 -1.76 -9.10
CA SER A 3 -5.86 -1.51 -10.51
C SER A 3 -6.84 -0.63 -11.30
N CYS A 4 -7.87 -0.09 -10.66
CA CYS A 4 -8.94 0.64 -11.34
C CYS A 4 -8.81 2.15 -11.05
N ASN A 5 -8.08 2.88 -11.89
CA ASN A 5 -7.89 4.34 -11.76
C ASN A 5 -9.21 5.10 -11.58
N ARG A 6 -10.27 4.70 -12.30
CA ARG A 6 -11.58 5.33 -12.15
C ARG A 6 -12.15 5.17 -10.73
N ALA A 7 -11.99 4.00 -10.11
CA ALA A 7 -12.49 3.73 -8.77
C ALA A 7 -11.74 4.54 -7.70
N LEU A 8 -10.43 4.80 -7.89
CA LEU A 8 -9.65 5.68 -7.00
C LEU A 8 -10.23 7.09 -6.93
N VAL A 9 -10.89 7.54 -8.00
CA VAL A 9 -11.57 8.85 -8.06
C VAL A 9 -13.00 8.77 -7.51
N THR A 10 -13.77 7.73 -7.87
CA THR A 10 -15.20 7.63 -7.53
C THR A 10 -15.45 7.14 -6.10
N HIS A 11 -14.50 6.41 -5.52
CA HIS A 11 -14.67 5.73 -4.23
C HIS A 11 -13.49 6.00 -3.28
N SER A 12 -12.93 7.21 -3.29
CA SER A 12 -11.79 7.61 -2.46
C SER A 12 -11.95 7.25 -0.97
N GLN A 13 -13.15 7.41 -0.42
CA GLN A 13 -13.44 7.08 0.99
C GLN A 13 -13.26 5.59 1.27
N PHE A 14 -13.71 4.71 0.37
CA PHE A 14 -13.52 3.26 0.52
C PHE A 14 -12.03 2.90 0.59
N PHE A 15 -11.19 3.53 -0.24
CA PHE A 15 -9.75 3.29 -0.20
C PHE A 15 -9.09 3.82 1.07
N LEU A 16 -9.56 4.95 1.61
CA LEU A 16 -9.11 5.48 2.90
C LEU A 16 -9.47 4.54 4.06
N ASP A 17 -10.70 4.01 4.06
CA ASP A 17 -11.16 3.08 5.09
C ASP A 17 -10.40 1.74 5.00
N LEU A 18 -10.20 1.23 3.77
CA LEU A 18 -9.40 0.04 3.51
C LEU A 18 -7.95 0.22 3.98
N LEU A 19 -7.35 1.39 3.71
CA LEU A 19 -6.02 1.76 4.21
C LEU A 19 -5.93 1.65 5.73
N MET A 20 -6.94 2.16 6.44
CA MET A 20 -6.98 2.06 7.90
C MET A 20 -7.08 0.60 8.37
N VAL A 21 -7.96 -0.20 7.76
CA VAL A 21 -8.11 -1.63 8.10
C VAL A 21 -6.80 -2.37 7.90
N ILE A 22 -6.16 -2.23 6.74
CA ILE A 22 -4.88 -2.90 6.45
C ILE A 22 -3.81 -2.43 7.42
N HIS A 23 -3.76 -1.13 7.76
CA HIS A 23 -2.80 -0.62 8.72
C HIS A 23 -2.92 -1.28 10.10
N PHE A 24 -4.14 -1.44 10.63
CA PHE A 24 -4.33 -2.11 11.90
C PHE A 24 -4.06 -3.62 11.83
N GLN A 25 -4.41 -4.27 10.72
CA GLN A 25 -4.10 -5.69 10.53
C GLN A 25 -2.60 -5.93 10.46
N LEU A 26 -1.88 -5.14 9.67
CA LEU A 26 -0.42 -5.23 9.58
C LEU A 26 0.23 -5.00 10.94
N LYS A 27 -0.29 -4.11 11.78
CA LYS A 27 0.22 -3.90 13.16
C LYS A 27 0.18 -5.14 14.05
N GLN A 28 -0.66 -6.12 13.74
CA GLN A 28 -0.74 -7.38 14.48
C GLN A 28 0.16 -8.47 13.88
N CYS A 29 0.68 -8.28 12.66
CA CYS A 29 1.59 -9.23 12.02
C CYS A 29 3.00 -9.15 12.61
N PRO A 30 3.75 -10.26 12.69
CA PRO A 30 5.18 -10.24 13.04
C PRO A 30 6.03 -9.33 12.14
N GLU A 31 7.18 -8.84 12.61
CA GLU A 31 8.06 -7.95 11.83
C GLU A 31 8.74 -8.68 10.64
N ASP A 32 8.85 -10.00 10.72
CA ASP A 32 9.36 -10.90 9.70
C ASP A 32 8.28 -11.43 8.73
N PHE A 33 7.03 -10.96 8.85
CA PHE A 33 5.89 -11.40 8.03
C PHE A 33 6.14 -11.36 6.51
N PHE A 34 6.94 -10.40 6.03
CA PHE A 34 7.31 -10.26 4.60
C PHE A 34 8.69 -10.83 4.23
N HIS A 35 9.36 -11.52 5.18
CA HIS A 35 10.67 -12.15 5.01
C HIS A 35 10.57 -13.67 4.82
N ASP A 36 9.45 -14.28 5.21
CA ASP A 36 9.27 -15.73 5.09
C ASP A 36 9.16 -16.17 3.62
N GLN A 37 9.82 -17.27 3.23
CA GLN A 37 9.86 -17.75 1.85
C GLN A 37 8.52 -18.33 1.36
N LEU A 38 7.58 -18.62 2.26
CA LEU A 38 6.18 -18.87 1.91
C LEU A 38 5.45 -17.60 1.45
N ALA A 39 6.01 -16.43 1.75
CA ALA A 39 5.59 -15.10 1.29
C ALA A 39 6.34 -14.62 0.02
N LYS A 40 7.04 -15.51 -0.69
CA LYS A 40 7.61 -15.18 -2.02
C LYS A 40 6.52 -14.82 -3.04
N ASP A 41 5.29 -15.30 -2.81
CA ASP A 41 4.04 -14.89 -3.44
C ASP A 41 3.14 -14.10 -2.47
N ASN A 42 3.70 -13.22 -1.62
CA ASN A 42 2.89 -12.42 -0.71
C ASN A 42 2.11 -11.39 -1.51
N PHE A 43 0.94 -11.83 -1.97
CA PHE A 43 -0.07 -11.06 -2.68
C PHE A 43 -0.29 -9.71 -2.01
N LEU A 44 -0.19 -9.62 -0.69
CA LEU A 44 -0.37 -8.36 0.03
C LEU A 44 0.76 -7.36 -0.28
N TRP A 45 2.02 -7.78 -0.32
CA TRP A 45 3.14 -6.88 -0.66
C TRP A 45 3.02 -6.39 -2.10
N ALA A 46 2.76 -7.30 -3.04
CA ALA A 46 2.56 -6.94 -4.45
C ALA A 46 1.33 -6.04 -4.65
N THR A 47 0.22 -6.31 -3.95
CA THR A 47 -1.01 -5.50 -4.02
C THR A 47 -0.80 -4.12 -3.44
N LEU A 48 -0.07 -4.00 -2.32
CA LEU A 48 0.27 -2.71 -1.71
C LEU A 48 1.19 -1.90 -2.62
N SER A 49 2.21 -2.53 -3.20
CA SER A 49 3.10 -1.89 -4.18
C SER A 49 2.30 -1.32 -5.36
N LEU A 50 1.44 -2.14 -5.97
CA LEU A 50 0.60 -1.72 -7.07
C LEU A 50 -0.41 -0.63 -6.67
N PHE A 51 -0.99 -0.73 -5.47
CA PHE A 51 -1.89 0.27 -4.94
C PHE A 51 -1.19 1.63 -4.75
N PHE A 52 0.03 1.62 -4.20
CA PHE A 52 0.82 2.84 -4.03
C PHE A 52 1.18 3.48 -5.36
N ALA A 53 1.65 2.69 -6.33
CA ALA A 53 1.92 3.18 -7.68
C ALA A 53 0.68 3.78 -8.34
N ASN A 54 -0.46 3.08 -8.30
CA ASN A 54 -1.69 3.57 -8.93
C ASN A 54 -2.23 4.85 -8.27
N VAL A 55 -2.10 5.02 -6.95
CA VAL A 55 -2.50 6.27 -6.28
C VAL A 55 -1.56 7.42 -6.62
N GLU A 56 -0.26 7.15 -6.75
CA GLU A 56 0.76 8.14 -7.13
C GLU A 56 0.53 8.63 -8.57
N ASP A 57 0.33 7.70 -9.51
CA ASP A 57 0.12 7.96 -10.95
C ASP A 57 -1.29 8.49 -11.29
N SER A 58 -2.25 8.40 -10.37
CA SER A 58 -3.62 8.85 -10.62
C SER A 58 -3.75 10.38 -10.51
N ASP A 59 -3.89 11.06 -11.64
CA ASP A 59 -4.17 12.51 -11.69
C ASP A 59 -5.50 12.90 -11.00
N GLY A 60 -6.49 12.00 -11.02
CA GLY A 60 -7.80 12.23 -10.41
C GLY A 60 -7.90 11.87 -8.93
N ALA A 61 -6.85 11.30 -8.32
CA ALA A 61 -6.91 10.90 -6.91
C ALA A 61 -6.84 12.14 -6.01
N SER A 62 -7.65 12.15 -4.94
CA SER A 62 -7.69 13.29 -4.02
C SER A 62 -6.33 13.49 -3.33
N SER A 63 -6.01 14.74 -3.01
CA SER A 63 -4.78 15.10 -2.28
C SER A 63 -4.69 14.40 -0.92
N GLU A 64 -5.83 14.19 -0.26
CA GLU A 64 -5.92 13.42 0.97
C GLU A 64 -5.52 11.96 0.76
N LEU A 65 -6.08 11.29 -0.26
CA LEU A 65 -5.76 9.90 -0.56
C LEU A 65 -4.28 9.74 -0.89
N LYS A 66 -3.70 10.64 -1.70
CA LYS A 66 -2.26 10.66 -1.99
C LYS A 66 -1.42 10.82 -0.73
N SER A 67 -1.76 11.78 0.14
CA SER A 67 -1.04 12.04 1.39
C SER A 67 -1.10 10.85 2.36
N LYS A 68 -2.29 10.28 2.57
CA LYS A 68 -2.50 9.13 3.47
C LYS A 68 -1.80 7.88 2.96
N THR A 69 -1.87 7.63 1.65
CA THR A 69 -1.20 6.50 1.00
C THR A 69 0.33 6.62 1.12
N SER A 70 0.89 7.81 0.87
CA SER A 70 2.33 8.06 1.04
C SER A 70 2.80 7.86 2.49
N LYS A 71 2.04 8.35 3.48
CA LYS A 71 2.33 8.13 4.90
C LYS A 71 2.26 6.65 5.26
N PHE A 72 1.26 5.94 4.74
CA PHE A 72 1.11 4.52 5.00
C PHE A 72 2.24 3.69 4.39
N LYS A 73 2.64 3.97 3.14
CA LYS A 73 3.81 3.35 2.50
C LYS A 73 5.03 3.41 3.42
N LYS A 74 5.39 4.61 3.90
CA LYS A 74 6.53 4.80 4.81
C LYS A 74 6.41 4.04 6.13
N LEU A 75 5.20 3.93 6.69
CA LEU A 75 4.96 3.17 7.92
C LEU A 75 5.19 1.67 7.70
N VAL A 76 4.71 1.13 6.58
CA VAL A 76 4.90 -0.28 6.23
C VAL A 76 6.38 -0.55 5.97
N GLU A 77 7.07 0.29 5.18
CA GLU A 77 8.50 0.11 4.90
C GLU A 77 9.34 0.12 6.18
N LYS A 78 9.06 1.07 7.08
CA LYS A 78 9.74 1.16 8.37
C LYS A 78 9.47 -0.06 9.24
N ARG A 79 8.23 -0.54 9.29
CA ARG A 79 7.82 -1.63 10.18
C ARG A 79 8.43 -2.97 9.77
N PHE A 80 8.53 -3.22 8.47
CA PHE A 80 9.02 -4.49 7.93
C PHE A 80 10.43 -4.40 7.37
N ASN A 81 11.14 -3.28 7.61
CA ASN A 81 12.50 -3.02 7.14
C ASN A 81 12.73 -3.38 5.66
N LYS A 82 11.76 -3.05 4.80
CA LYS A 82 11.73 -3.43 3.38
C LYS A 82 11.18 -2.28 2.55
N SER A 83 11.86 -1.91 1.47
CA SER A 83 11.44 -0.81 0.58
C SER A 83 10.49 -1.30 -0.50
N PHE A 84 9.43 -0.53 -0.80
CA PHE A 84 8.60 -0.76 -1.99
C PHE A 84 9.24 -0.22 -3.27
N ASN A 85 10.23 0.66 -3.16
CA ASN A 85 11.01 1.11 -4.31
C ASN A 85 11.99 -0.01 -4.70
N LEU A 86 12.11 -0.28 -6.00
CA LEU A 86 13.18 -1.12 -6.53
C LEU A 86 14.53 -0.51 -6.13
N PRO A 87 15.54 -1.31 -5.80
CA PRO A 87 16.89 -0.78 -5.62
C PRO A 87 17.29 -0.08 -6.93
N ASP A 88 17.73 1.17 -6.81
CA ASP A 88 18.33 1.90 -7.93
C ASP A 88 19.48 1.03 -8.49
N GLU A 89 19.40 0.68 -9.77
CA GLU A 89 20.45 -0.02 -10.52
C GLU A 89 21.71 0.86 -10.69
#